data_AF-A0A9P7HPD0-F1
#
_entry.id   AF-A0A9P7HPD0-F1
#
_cell.length_a   1.000
_cell.length_b   1.000
_cell.length_c   1.000
_cell.angle_alpha   90.00
_cell.angle_beta   90.00
_cell.angle_gamma   90.00
#
_symmetry.space_group_name_H-M   'P 1'
#
loop_
_entity.id
_entity.type
_entity.pdbx_description
1 polymer ?
#
loop_
_entity_poly.entity_id
_entity_poly.type
_entity_poly.pdbx_seq_one_letter_code
_entity_poly.pdbx_strand_id
1 'polypeptide(L)'
;MTSLQETQHRGCADFFSDLPPELRMEILNQTPLQDIRHLITASPALLRIFQRHRASLLRHHLQDLLRIYGNEIIFPFVAFSMNLRVLRAQNKHLTGSELEEKLKPALNSIQSRECIKQPSTGYLNLPILEKAQNLVPELCRAFHTHRERLFFSTLESSSDFSLEKASWQIKFKFIERFLRFDCFCNMLYCRTHFLFGNLTDLKRRFSIPFLHRPPSPGRFSLHPNTIIQTILLGHQDLIRQLHRSLQSSQPNPLERPEGWKQDILTLRKDEFLERGGSQEMCYVLHLAMGGYPRFAMLKSLTAEEFEHYTLEEFYQVVTADPEREECVEQWLTDYDLHWQ
;
A
#
# COMPACT_ATOMS: atom_id res chain seq x y z
N MET A 1 8.14 -65.08 -5.62
CA MET A 1 9.41 -64.67 -5.02
C MET A 1 10.03 -63.60 -5.91
N THR A 2 9.58 -62.35 -5.73
CA THR A 2 10.27 -61.29 -4.96
C THR A 2 11.54 -60.78 -5.65
N SER A 3 11.37 -59.69 -6.39
CA SER A 3 12.27 -58.53 -6.30
C SER A 3 11.45 -57.26 -6.57
N LEU A 4 10.56 -56.98 -5.62
CA LEU A 4 10.00 -55.66 -5.35
C LEU A 4 11.09 -54.87 -4.63
N GLN A 5 12.13 -54.43 -5.35
CA GLN A 5 13.23 -53.67 -4.73
C GLN A 5 14.01 -52.81 -5.73
N GLU A 6 13.30 -52.06 -6.57
CA GLU A 6 13.85 -50.88 -7.26
C GLU A 6 12.92 -49.66 -7.10
N THR A 7 12.32 -49.49 -5.92
CA THR A 7 11.80 -48.19 -5.48
C THR A 7 12.84 -47.52 -4.58
N GLN A 8 14.02 -47.27 -5.13
CA GLN A 8 15.01 -46.38 -4.54
C GLN A 8 14.82 -44.98 -5.14
N HIS A 9 14.22 -44.09 -4.35
CA HIS A 9 14.34 -42.63 -4.42
C HIS A 9 14.56 -42.01 -5.82
N ARG A 10 13.55 -42.04 -6.70
CA ARG A 10 13.42 -40.99 -7.73
C ARG A 10 12.77 -39.78 -7.09
N GLY A 11 13.51 -38.67 -7.04
CA GLY A 11 12.92 -37.35 -6.80
C GLY A 11 11.69 -37.17 -7.70
N CYS A 12 10.67 -36.50 -7.16
CA CYS A 12 9.36 -36.28 -7.80
C CYS A 12 9.46 -36.28 -9.33
N ALA A 13 8.91 -37.32 -9.97
CA ALA A 13 8.99 -37.46 -11.42
C ALA A 13 8.29 -36.25 -12.07
N ASP A 14 8.96 -35.60 -13.03
CA ASP A 14 8.38 -34.49 -13.79
C ASP A 14 7.33 -35.04 -14.75
N PHE A 15 6.08 -35.18 -14.29
CA PHE A 15 4.97 -35.72 -15.10
C PHE A 15 4.74 -34.96 -16.41
N PHE A 16 5.19 -33.71 -16.52
CA PHE A 16 5.05 -32.92 -17.73
C PHE A 16 6.16 -33.22 -18.76
N SER A 17 7.23 -33.94 -18.39
CA SER A 17 8.32 -34.28 -19.33
C SER A 17 7.85 -35.14 -20.48
N ASP A 18 6.87 -36.01 -20.22
CA ASP A 18 6.37 -37.01 -21.16
C ASP A 18 5.29 -36.42 -22.09
N LEU A 19 4.84 -35.19 -21.83
CA LEU A 19 3.86 -34.50 -22.66
C LEU A 19 4.51 -33.88 -23.91
N PRO A 20 3.82 -33.90 -25.07
CA PRO A 20 4.18 -33.09 -26.23
C PRO A 20 4.36 -31.61 -25.88
N PRO A 21 5.31 -30.89 -26.52
CA PRO A 21 5.53 -29.46 -26.30
C PRO A 21 4.27 -28.60 -26.44
N GLU A 22 3.37 -28.97 -27.35
CA GLU A 22 2.11 -28.29 -27.64
C GLU A 22 1.17 -28.36 -26.43
N LEU A 23 1.05 -29.53 -25.79
CA LEU A 23 0.24 -29.69 -24.59
C LEU A 23 0.85 -28.95 -23.39
N ARG A 24 2.19 -28.92 -23.27
CA ARG A 24 2.88 -28.13 -22.23
C ARG A 24 2.63 -26.63 -22.41
N MET A 25 2.63 -26.15 -23.66
CA MET A 25 2.29 -24.77 -23.99
C MET A 25 0.84 -24.47 -23.65
N GLU A 26 -0.09 -25.36 -23.98
CA GLU A 26 -1.51 -25.16 -23.69
C GLU A 26 -1.79 -25.11 -22.18
N ILE A 27 -1.16 -26.01 -21.40
CA ILE A 27 -1.22 -25.99 -19.93
C ILE A 27 -0.79 -24.62 -19.42
N LEU A 28 0.38 -24.12 -19.83
CA LEU A 28 0.87 -22.81 -19.38
C LEU A 28 -0.01 -21.65 -19.85
N ASN A 29 -0.63 -21.73 -21.03
CA ASN A 29 -1.55 -20.71 -21.54
C ASN A 29 -2.87 -20.63 -20.76
N GLN A 30 -3.38 -21.76 -20.26
CA GLN A 30 -4.62 -21.79 -19.49
C GLN A 30 -4.41 -21.58 -17.98
N THR A 31 -3.15 -21.57 -17.53
CA THR A 31 -2.82 -21.45 -16.12
C THR A 31 -3.02 -20.00 -15.63
N PRO A 32 -3.75 -19.75 -14.54
CA PRO A 32 -3.83 -18.44 -13.92
C PRO A 32 -2.43 -17.90 -13.55
N LEU A 33 -2.22 -16.59 -13.66
CA LEU A 33 -0.91 -15.96 -13.46
C LEU A 33 -0.23 -16.35 -12.13
N GLN A 34 -1.01 -16.48 -11.06
CA GLN A 34 -0.56 -16.86 -9.71
C GLN A 34 -0.02 -18.29 -9.60
N ASP A 35 -0.43 -19.17 -10.51
CA ASP A 35 -0.10 -20.60 -10.48
C ASP A 35 1.08 -20.92 -11.42
N ILE A 36 1.38 -20.06 -12.39
CA ILE A 36 2.48 -20.24 -13.34
C ILE A 36 3.81 -20.46 -12.61
N ARG A 37 4.10 -19.66 -11.57
CA ARG A 37 5.36 -19.78 -10.83
C ARG A 37 5.49 -21.15 -10.15
N HIS A 38 4.41 -21.63 -9.56
CA HIS A 38 4.36 -22.95 -8.91
C HIS A 38 4.61 -24.05 -9.94
N LEU A 39 3.96 -23.98 -11.11
CA LEU A 39 4.13 -24.96 -12.18
C LEU A 39 5.55 -25.00 -12.74
N ILE A 40 6.15 -23.85 -13.05
CA ILE A 40 7.51 -23.82 -13.62
C ILE A 40 8.59 -24.16 -12.60
N THR A 41 8.31 -24.01 -11.30
CA THR A 41 9.21 -24.45 -10.22
C THR A 41 9.11 -25.96 -10.01
N ALA A 42 7.91 -26.52 -10.15
CA ALA A 42 7.65 -27.95 -9.98
C ALA A 42 8.12 -28.80 -11.19
N SER A 43 8.23 -28.21 -12.38
CA SER A 43 8.57 -28.93 -13.62
C SER A 43 9.66 -28.23 -14.44
N PRO A 44 10.86 -28.84 -14.54
CA PRO A 44 11.89 -28.38 -15.48
C PRO A 44 11.42 -28.40 -16.95
N ALA A 45 10.54 -29.33 -17.34
CA ALA A 45 9.96 -29.35 -18.69
C ALA A 45 9.11 -28.11 -18.97
N LEU A 46 8.24 -27.71 -18.04
CA LEU A 46 7.44 -26.48 -18.16
C LEU A 46 8.32 -25.22 -18.07
N LEU A 47 9.34 -25.20 -17.21
CA LEU A 47 10.28 -24.08 -17.13
C LEU A 47 10.96 -23.79 -18.47
N ARG A 48 11.43 -24.82 -19.19
CA ARG A 48 12.06 -24.66 -20.50
C ARG A 48 11.10 -24.08 -21.54
N ILE A 49 9.86 -24.57 -21.56
CA ILE A 49 8.80 -24.05 -22.43
C ILE A 49 8.50 -22.58 -22.09
N PHE A 50 8.33 -22.29 -20.80
CA PHE A 50 8.11 -20.93 -20.32
C PHE A 50 9.24 -19.99 -20.72
N GLN A 51 10.50 -20.37 -20.53
CA GLN A 51 11.66 -19.54 -20.92
C GLN A 51 11.68 -19.25 -22.43
N ARG A 52 11.34 -20.25 -23.27
CA ARG A 52 11.32 -20.10 -24.72
C ARG A 52 10.15 -19.25 -25.22
N HIS A 53 9.00 -19.34 -24.58
CA HIS A 53 7.74 -18.72 -25.04
C HIS A 53 7.18 -17.65 -24.10
N ARG A 54 7.98 -17.15 -23.16
CA ARG A 54 7.59 -16.22 -22.09
C ARG A 54 6.77 -15.03 -22.59
N ALA A 55 7.22 -14.39 -23.67
CA ALA A 55 6.56 -13.24 -24.25
C ALA A 55 5.11 -13.53 -24.67
N SER A 56 4.88 -14.70 -25.27
CA SER A 56 3.56 -15.15 -25.72
C SER A 56 2.68 -15.54 -24.54
N LEU A 57 3.22 -16.35 -23.63
CA LEU A 57 2.49 -16.90 -22.48
C LEU A 57 2.02 -15.78 -21.54
N LEU A 58 2.83 -14.76 -21.30
CA LEU A 58 2.44 -13.68 -20.38
C LEU A 58 1.57 -12.59 -21.04
N ARG A 59 1.37 -12.62 -22.36
CA ARG A 59 0.69 -11.54 -23.10
C ARG A 59 -0.78 -11.37 -22.71
N HIS A 60 -1.50 -12.47 -22.52
CA HIS A 60 -2.92 -12.42 -22.19
C HIS A 60 -3.12 -11.91 -20.75
N HIS A 61 -2.29 -12.37 -19.79
CA HIS A 61 -2.28 -11.81 -18.43
C HIS A 61 -1.95 -10.30 -18.41
N LEU A 62 -1.02 -9.85 -19.25
CA LEU A 62 -0.75 -8.43 -19.41
C LEU A 62 -2.00 -7.69 -19.89
N GLN A 63 -2.74 -8.21 -20.87
CA GLN A 63 -3.96 -7.57 -21.37
C GLN A 63 -5.03 -7.45 -20.29
N ASP A 64 -5.21 -8.46 -19.45
CA ASP A 64 -6.15 -8.39 -18.32
C ASP A 64 -5.75 -7.31 -17.33
N LEU A 65 -4.46 -7.24 -16.95
CA LEU A 65 -3.96 -6.20 -16.07
C LEU A 65 -4.06 -4.81 -16.71
N LEU A 66 -3.85 -4.68 -18.02
CA LEU A 66 -4.02 -3.42 -18.74
C LEU A 66 -5.47 -2.91 -18.72
N ARG A 67 -6.48 -3.76 -18.49
CA ARG A 67 -7.85 -3.28 -18.25
C ARG A 67 -7.95 -2.45 -16.97
N ILE A 68 -7.10 -2.69 -15.99
CA ILE A 68 -7.09 -1.98 -14.70
C ILE A 68 -6.05 -0.86 -14.71
N TYR A 69 -4.83 -1.18 -15.10
CA TYR A 69 -3.72 -0.25 -15.08
C TYR A 69 -3.75 0.74 -16.23
N GLY A 70 -4.32 0.34 -17.36
CA GLY A 70 -4.51 1.13 -18.58
C GLY A 70 -3.27 1.30 -19.46
N ASN A 71 -2.05 1.19 -18.91
CA ASN A 71 -0.80 1.24 -19.66
C ASN A 71 0.33 0.53 -18.90
N GLU A 72 1.21 -0.09 -19.67
CA GLU A 72 2.34 -0.86 -19.16
C GLU A 72 3.41 -0.03 -18.44
N ILE A 73 3.47 1.28 -18.72
CA ILE A 73 4.44 2.20 -18.13
C ILE A 73 4.31 2.34 -16.60
N ILE A 74 3.17 1.94 -16.03
CA ILE A 74 2.92 1.96 -14.58
C ILE A 74 3.55 0.75 -13.87
N PHE A 75 3.70 -0.39 -14.55
CA PHE A 75 4.16 -1.61 -13.90
C PHE A 75 5.53 -1.49 -13.22
N PRO A 76 6.53 -0.72 -13.73
CA PRO A 76 7.81 -0.58 -13.03
C PRO A 76 7.62 0.01 -11.64
N PHE A 77 6.69 0.96 -11.51
CA PHE A 77 6.34 1.59 -10.24
C PHE A 77 5.62 0.63 -9.31
N VAL A 78 4.71 -0.19 -9.85
CA VAL A 78 4.05 -1.23 -9.06
C VAL A 78 5.08 -2.21 -8.50
N ALA A 79 6.01 -2.66 -9.35
CA ALA A 79 7.05 -3.57 -8.93
C ALA A 79 7.94 -2.97 -7.84
N PHE A 80 8.31 -1.69 -8.02
CA PHE A 80 9.10 -0.92 -7.08
C PHE A 80 8.40 -0.71 -5.72
N SER A 81 7.16 -0.22 -5.71
CA SER A 81 6.34 -0.06 -4.49
C SER A 81 6.20 -1.38 -3.74
N MET A 82 5.89 -2.48 -4.45
CA MET A 82 5.78 -3.79 -3.83
C MET A 82 7.12 -4.33 -3.32
N ASN A 83 8.25 -3.98 -3.94
CA ASN A 83 9.58 -4.32 -3.41
C ASN A 83 9.87 -3.55 -2.12
N LEU A 84 9.51 -2.26 -2.04
CA LEU A 84 9.65 -1.46 -0.83
C LEU A 84 8.84 -2.04 0.33
N ARG A 85 7.60 -2.47 0.08
CA ARG A 85 6.77 -3.14 1.10
C ARG A 85 7.44 -4.40 1.64
N VAL A 86 7.99 -5.24 0.76
CA VAL A 86 8.73 -6.46 1.17
C VAL A 86 9.97 -6.09 1.98
N LEU A 87 10.76 -5.14 1.51
CA LEU A 87 11.94 -4.64 2.21
C LEU A 87 11.57 -4.11 3.61
N ARG A 88 10.46 -3.38 3.73
CA ARG A 88 9.94 -2.89 5.01
C ARG A 88 9.52 -4.02 5.94
N ALA A 89 8.74 -4.96 5.44
CA ALA A 89 8.28 -6.10 6.23
C ALA A 89 9.44 -6.92 6.80
N GLN A 90 10.49 -7.16 5.99
CA GLN A 90 11.69 -7.91 6.39
C GLN A 90 12.52 -7.17 7.46
N ASN A 91 12.49 -5.83 7.47
CA ASN A 91 13.33 -5.01 8.34
C ASN A 91 12.55 -4.30 9.46
N LYS A 92 11.33 -4.78 9.80
CA LYS A 92 10.44 -4.15 10.80
C LYS A 92 11.05 -4.00 12.22
N HIS A 93 12.05 -4.81 12.54
CA HIS A 93 12.70 -4.86 13.85
C HIS A 93 13.86 -3.88 13.98
N LEU A 94 14.40 -3.38 12.86
CA LEU A 94 15.55 -2.47 12.84
C LEU A 94 15.22 -1.11 13.48
N THR A 95 16.27 -0.43 13.94
CA THR A 95 16.22 0.98 14.33
C THR A 95 16.07 1.89 13.10
N GLY A 96 15.72 3.16 13.31
CA GLY A 96 15.57 4.14 12.21
C GLY A 96 16.84 4.27 11.36
N SER A 97 18.00 4.41 12.00
CA SER A 97 19.29 4.56 11.31
C SER A 97 19.69 3.31 10.50
N GLU A 98 19.51 2.11 11.05
CA GLU A 98 19.78 0.87 10.32
C GLU A 98 18.84 0.71 9.11
N LEU A 99 17.58 1.12 9.26
CA LEU A 99 16.60 1.06 8.21
C LEU A 99 16.87 2.09 7.09
N GLU A 100 17.37 3.28 7.44
CA GLU A 100 17.85 4.27 6.46
C GLU A 100 18.92 3.68 5.56
N GLU A 101 19.93 3.03 6.11
CA GLU A 101 21.01 2.41 5.33
C GLU A 101 20.49 1.29 4.40
N LYS A 102 19.46 0.54 4.82
CA LYS A 102 18.79 -0.45 3.94
C LYS A 102 17.97 0.19 2.82
N LEU A 103 17.35 1.34 3.07
CA LEU A 103 16.46 2.02 2.11
C LEU A 103 17.21 2.96 1.16
N LYS A 104 18.41 3.42 1.53
CA LYS A 104 19.25 4.36 0.77
C LYS A 104 19.46 3.94 -0.69
N PRO A 105 19.71 2.66 -1.04
CA PRO A 105 19.82 2.25 -2.44
C PRO A 105 18.52 2.46 -3.24
N ALA A 106 17.36 2.16 -2.63
CA ALA A 106 16.07 2.37 -3.26
C ALA A 106 15.78 3.87 -3.44
N LEU A 107 16.13 4.68 -2.43
CA LEU A 107 16.04 6.13 -2.50
C LEU A 107 16.90 6.69 -3.65
N ASN A 108 18.16 6.25 -3.75
CA ASN A 108 19.08 6.65 -4.83
C ASN A 108 18.56 6.25 -6.22
N SER A 109 17.90 5.09 -6.34
CA SER A 109 17.29 4.63 -7.60
C SER A 109 16.14 5.53 -8.07
N ILE A 110 15.32 6.05 -7.14
CA ILE A 110 14.29 7.05 -7.46
C ILE A 110 14.95 8.38 -7.86
N GLN A 111 15.96 8.80 -7.12
CA GLN A 111 16.64 10.08 -7.37
C GLN A 111 17.32 10.11 -8.75
N SER A 112 17.93 9.01 -9.14
CA SER A 112 18.54 8.82 -10.47
C SER A 112 17.53 8.49 -11.57
N ARG A 113 16.23 8.34 -11.23
CA ARG A 113 15.15 7.87 -12.11
C ARG A 113 15.45 6.52 -12.77
N GLU A 114 16.35 5.73 -12.20
CA GLU A 114 16.71 4.42 -12.74
C GLU A 114 15.55 3.44 -12.67
N CYS A 115 14.69 3.56 -11.65
CA CYS A 115 13.45 2.79 -11.56
C CYS A 115 12.39 3.16 -12.61
N ILE A 116 12.61 4.24 -13.37
CA ILE A 116 11.69 4.85 -14.35
C ILE A 116 12.16 4.62 -15.79
N LYS A 117 13.31 3.96 -16.00
CA LYS A 117 13.78 3.65 -17.36
C LYS A 117 12.68 2.92 -18.12
N GLN A 118 12.30 3.46 -19.29
CA GLN A 118 11.22 2.92 -20.11
C GLN A 118 11.43 1.43 -20.33
N PRO A 119 10.35 0.63 -20.33
CA PRO A 119 10.46 -0.79 -20.56
C PRO A 119 11.14 -1.03 -21.91
N SER A 120 12.39 -1.51 -21.88
CA SER A 120 12.95 -2.22 -23.02
C SER A 120 12.16 -3.52 -23.21
N THR A 121 12.21 -4.09 -24.41
CA THR A 121 11.47 -5.29 -24.87
C THR A 121 11.52 -6.53 -23.95
N GLY A 122 12.28 -6.53 -22.86
CA GLY A 122 12.34 -7.57 -21.83
C GLY A 122 11.42 -7.39 -20.61
N TYR A 123 10.53 -6.39 -20.60
CA TYR A 123 9.76 -6.00 -19.42
C TYR A 123 8.65 -7.00 -19.00
N LEU A 124 8.18 -7.84 -19.91
CA LEU A 124 7.15 -8.83 -19.61
C LEU A 124 7.73 -9.92 -18.69
N ASN A 125 7.67 -9.69 -17.38
CA ASN A 125 8.25 -10.54 -16.36
C ASN A 125 7.18 -11.01 -15.38
N LEU A 126 7.15 -12.32 -15.14
CA LEU A 126 6.19 -12.97 -14.26
C LEU A 126 6.16 -12.30 -12.86
N PRO A 127 7.31 -12.11 -12.17
CA PRO A 127 7.40 -11.34 -10.92
C PRO A 127 6.72 -9.97 -10.91
N ILE A 128 6.77 -9.24 -12.04
CA ILE A 128 6.19 -7.90 -12.14
C ILE A 128 4.67 -8.00 -12.27
N LEU A 129 4.20 -8.89 -13.14
CA LEU A 129 2.77 -9.11 -13.34
C LEU A 129 2.12 -9.67 -12.06
N GLU A 130 2.78 -10.58 -11.34
CA GLU A 130 2.28 -11.09 -10.06
C GLU A 130 2.16 -9.98 -9.01
N LYS A 131 3.16 -9.09 -8.91
CA LYS A 131 3.08 -7.91 -8.02
C LYS A 131 1.93 -6.99 -8.39
N ALA A 132 1.69 -6.79 -9.69
CA ALA A 132 0.57 -6.01 -10.16
C ALA A 132 -0.78 -6.67 -9.84
N GLN A 133 -0.92 -7.95 -10.15
CA GLN A 133 -2.12 -8.73 -9.84
C GLN A 133 -2.44 -8.71 -8.34
N ASN A 134 -1.43 -8.85 -7.48
CA ASN A 134 -1.61 -8.83 -6.03
C ASN A 134 -2.04 -7.46 -5.49
N LEU A 135 -1.70 -6.38 -6.19
CA LEU A 135 -2.05 -5.01 -5.79
C LEU A 135 -3.46 -4.60 -6.26
N VAL A 136 -4.02 -5.27 -7.28
CA VAL A 136 -5.34 -4.96 -7.86
C VAL A 136 -6.45 -4.84 -6.81
N PRO A 137 -6.66 -5.81 -5.89
CA PRO A 137 -7.75 -5.72 -4.92
C PRO A 137 -7.66 -4.48 -4.03
N GLU A 138 -6.43 -4.10 -3.65
CA GLU A 138 -6.17 -2.91 -2.84
C GLU A 138 -6.45 -1.63 -3.63
N LEU A 139 -6.00 -1.55 -4.89
CA LEU A 139 -6.28 -0.41 -5.77
C LEU A 139 -7.77 -0.21 -5.97
N CYS A 140 -8.54 -1.29 -6.20
CA CYS A 140 -9.98 -1.21 -6.38
C CYS A 140 -10.68 -0.67 -5.12
N ARG A 141 -10.32 -1.17 -3.92
CA ARG A 141 -10.88 -0.67 -2.65
C ARG A 141 -10.48 0.79 -2.37
N ALA A 142 -9.22 1.13 -2.62
CA ALA A 142 -8.72 2.49 -2.43
C ALA A 142 -9.40 3.47 -3.39
N PHE A 143 -9.63 3.06 -4.64
CA PHE A 143 -10.34 3.86 -5.63
C PHE A 143 -11.79 4.10 -5.21
N HIS A 144 -12.46 3.06 -4.72
CA HIS A 144 -13.83 3.16 -4.22
C HIS A 144 -13.92 4.14 -3.05
N THR A 145 -13.06 3.97 -2.03
CA THR A 145 -12.96 4.90 -0.87
C THR A 145 -12.71 6.34 -1.33
N HIS A 146 -11.78 6.52 -2.27
CA HIS A 146 -11.43 7.83 -2.81
C HIS A 146 -12.62 8.49 -3.51
N ARG A 147 -13.41 7.71 -4.26
CA ARG A 147 -14.61 8.20 -4.94
C ARG A 147 -15.73 8.53 -3.98
N GLU A 148 -16.05 7.65 -3.04
CA GLU A 148 -17.09 7.93 -2.04
C GLU A 148 -16.85 9.32 -1.44
N ARG A 149 -15.62 9.63 -1.05
CA ARG A 149 -15.26 10.93 -0.49
C ARG A 149 -15.31 12.10 -1.47
N LEU A 150 -14.87 11.94 -2.72
CA LEU A 150 -14.90 13.02 -3.71
C LEU A 150 -16.32 13.34 -4.20
N PHE A 151 -17.23 12.36 -4.23
CA PHE A 151 -18.55 12.49 -4.84
C PHE A 151 -19.70 12.72 -3.85
N PHE A 152 -19.45 12.86 -2.53
CA PHE A 152 -20.46 13.38 -1.60
C PHE A 152 -20.98 14.79 -1.97
N SER A 153 -20.34 15.49 -2.91
CA SER A 153 -20.73 16.84 -3.37
C SER A 153 -21.46 16.90 -4.73
N THR A 154 -21.58 15.79 -5.49
CA THR A 154 -22.26 15.81 -6.80
C THR A 154 -23.21 14.63 -6.95
N LEU A 155 -24.48 14.92 -7.27
CA LEU A 155 -25.65 14.02 -7.27
C LEU A 155 -25.58 12.77 -8.20
N GLU A 156 -24.44 12.49 -8.85
CA GLU A 156 -24.30 11.35 -9.75
C GLU A 156 -23.61 10.18 -9.05
N SER A 157 -24.28 9.61 -8.05
CA SER A 157 -23.92 8.32 -7.46
C SER A 157 -24.35 7.18 -8.39
N SER A 158 -23.74 7.08 -9.58
CA SER A 158 -23.82 5.83 -10.33
C SER A 158 -23.00 4.79 -9.57
N SER A 159 -23.68 3.78 -9.05
CA SER A 159 -23.12 2.62 -8.34
C SER A 159 -22.19 1.77 -9.20
N ASP A 160 -22.02 2.15 -10.46
CA ASP A 160 -21.48 1.30 -11.51
C ASP A 160 -20.09 1.70 -11.99
N PHE A 161 -19.50 2.73 -11.38
CA PHE A 161 -18.19 3.26 -11.77
C PHE A 161 -17.07 2.62 -10.93
N SER A 162 -16.51 1.54 -11.49
CA SER A 162 -15.34 0.83 -10.97
C SER A 162 -14.03 1.37 -11.55
N LEU A 163 -12.90 1.01 -10.94
CA LEU A 163 -11.57 1.36 -11.47
C LEU A 163 -11.38 0.83 -12.91
N GLU A 164 -11.92 -0.35 -13.22
CA GLU A 164 -11.89 -0.96 -14.55
C GLU A 164 -12.69 -0.16 -15.59
N LYS A 165 -13.81 0.44 -15.19
CA LYS A 165 -14.68 1.23 -16.08
C LYS A 165 -14.25 2.70 -16.20
N ALA A 166 -13.38 3.19 -15.31
CA ALA A 166 -12.90 4.57 -15.35
C ALA A 166 -12.14 4.89 -16.66
N SER A 167 -12.04 6.17 -17.02
CA SER A 167 -11.21 6.56 -18.17
C SER A 167 -9.72 6.33 -17.91
N TRP A 168 -8.95 6.09 -18.96
CA TRP A 168 -7.49 5.93 -18.90
C TRP A 168 -6.81 7.01 -18.04
N GLN A 169 -7.19 8.28 -18.23
CA GLN A 169 -6.62 9.40 -17.50
C GLN A 169 -6.92 9.35 -16.00
N ILE A 170 -8.12 8.90 -15.62
CA ILE A 170 -8.51 8.74 -14.21
C ILE A 170 -7.75 7.59 -13.57
N LYS A 171 -7.70 6.41 -14.23
CA LYS A 171 -6.94 5.25 -13.75
C LYS A 171 -5.49 5.61 -13.52
N PHE A 172 -4.85 6.19 -14.52
CA PHE A 172 -3.44 6.57 -14.46
C PHE A 172 -3.16 7.55 -13.33
N LYS A 173 -3.90 8.67 -13.24
CA LYS A 173 -3.71 9.68 -12.20
C LYS A 173 -3.90 9.10 -10.79
N PHE A 174 -4.93 8.26 -10.61
CA PHE A 174 -5.19 7.64 -9.32
C PHE A 174 -4.08 6.67 -8.94
N ILE A 175 -3.76 5.71 -9.82
CA ILE A 175 -2.78 4.65 -9.54
C ILE A 175 -1.39 5.27 -9.32
N GLU A 176 -0.99 6.23 -10.14
CA GLU A 176 0.30 6.92 -9.98
C GLU A 176 0.41 7.57 -8.59
N ARG A 177 -0.63 8.28 -8.14
CA ARG A 177 -0.64 8.93 -6.81
C ARG A 177 -0.68 7.94 -5.67
N PHE A 178 -1.48 6.89 -5.82
CA PHE A 178 -1.54 5.81 -4.85
C PHE A 178 -0.15 5.20 -4.64
N LEU A 179 0.53 4.83 -5.74
CA LEU A 179 1.88 4.24 -5.69
C LEU A 179 2.91 5.20 -5.11
N ARG A 180 2.79 6.50 -5.39
CA ARG A 180 3.68 7.54 -4.84
C ARG A 180 3.53 7.69 -3.35
N PHE A 181 2.29 7.75 -2.88
CA PHE A 181 2.01 7.83 -1.46
C PHE A 181 2.46 6.55 -0.74
N ASP A 182 2.20 5.39 -1.33
CA ASP A 182 2.68 4.12 -0.80
C ASP A 182 4.21 4.07 -0.71
N CYS A 183 4.91 4.50 -1.76
CA CYS A 183 6.36 4.64 -1.75
C CYS A 183 6.83 5.60 -0.66
N PHE A 184 6.20 6.77 -0.54
CA PHE A 184 6.52 7.77 0.48
C PHE A 184 6.44 7.17 1.90
N CYS A 185 5.32 6.51 2.23
CA CYS A 185 5.13 5.83 3.51
C CYS A 185 6.21 4.77 3.76
N ASN A 186 6.46 3.92 2.75
CA ASN A 186 7.42 2.82 2.86
C ASN A 186 8.89 3.26 2.73
N MET A 187 9.21 4.52 2.46
CA MET A 187 10.60 5.00 2.44
C MET A 187 10.91 5.96 3.55
N LEU A 188 9.97 6.85 3.90
CA LEU A 188 10.31 8.03 4.70
C LEU A 188 9.72 8.00 6.10
N TYR A 189 8.97 6.97 6.48
CA TYR A 189 8.38 6.91 7.82
C TYR A 189 8.69 5.59 8.52
N CYS A 190 9.07 5.61 9.79
CA CYS A 190 9.33 4.41 10.59
C CYS A 190 8.77 4.57 11.99
N ARG A 191 7.78 3.72 12.32
CA ARG A 191 7.07 3.68 13.61
C ARG A 191 6.46 5.03 13.94
N THR A 192 7.26 5.95 14.43
CA THR A 192 6.83 7.23 14.98
C THR A 192 7.60 8.44 14.45
N HIS A 193 8.70 8.23 13.71
CA HIS A 193 9.53 9.31 13.19
C HIS A 193 9.75 9.18 11.68
N PHE A 194 10.08 10.30 11.07
CA PHE A 194 10.50 10.32 9.69
C PHE A 194 11.96 9.87 9.55
N LEU A 195 12.21 9.14 8.47
CA LEU A 195 13.54 8.76 8.04
C LEU A 195 14.10 9.83 7.11
N PHE A 196 15.41 9.99 7.13
CA PHE A 196 16.21 10.94 6.37
C PHE A 196 15.84 12.39 6.74
N GLY A 197 16.66 13.03 7.57
CA GLY A 197 16.38 14.33 8.20
C GLY A 197 16.10 15.55 7.30
N ASN A 198 16.15 15.43 5.96
CA ASN A 198 15.72 16.47 5.02
C ASN A 198 14.46 16.03 4.27
N LEU A 199 13.31 16.23 4.91
CA LEU A 199 12.01 15.87 4.37
C LEU A 199 11.56 16.78 3.23
N THR A 200 11.88 18.07 3.24
CA THR A 200 11.37 19.03 2.26
C THR A 200 11.87 18.72 0.84
N ASP A 201 13.14 18.36 0.68
CA ASP A 201 13.70 17.96 -0.63
C ASP A 201 13.16 16.61 -1.11
N LEU A 202 12.94 15.66 -0.20
CA LEU A 202 12.41 14.34 -0.53
C LEU A 202 10.92 14.41 -0.86
N LYS A 203 10.12 15.13 -0.07
CA LYS A 203 8.71 15.44 -0.35
C LYS A 203 8.53 16.04 -1.74
N ARG A 204 9.31 17.07 -2.10
CA ARG A 204 9.22 17.70 -3.44
C ARG A 204 9.39 16.67 -4.55
N ARG A 205 10.27 15.69 -4.38
CA ARG A 205 10.52 14.63 -5.37
C ARG A 205 9.36 13.63 -5.45
N PHE A 206 8.79 13.23 -4.32
CA PHE A 206 7.55 12.44 -4.28
C PHE A 206 6.33 13.21 -4.75
N SER A 207 6.41 14.55 -4.89
CA SER A 207 5.40 15.47 -5.42
C SER A 207 5.52 15.77 -6.93
N ILE A 208 6.61 15.37 -7.60
CA ILE A 208 6.73 15.41 -9.08
C ILE A 208 6.21 14.11 -9.71
N PRO A 209 5.42 14.17 -10.81
CA PRO A 209 5.07 13.00 -11.61
C PRO A 209 6.26 12.13 -11.94
N PHE A 210 6.20 10.86 -11.56
CA PHE A 210 7.25 9.92 -11.88
C PHE A 210 7.32 9.68 -13.40
N LEU A 211 6.19 9.79 -14.08
CA LEU A 211 6.08 9.60 -15.52
C LEU A 211 5.96 10.96 -16.21
N HIS A 212 6.78 11.19 -17.23
CA HIS A 212 6.68 12.39 -18.06
C HIS A 212 5.33 12.41 -18.77
N ARG A 213 4.54 13.42 -18.41
CA ARG A 213 3.22 13.72 -18.98
C ARG A 213 3.35 13.97 -20.49
N PRO A 214 2.42 13.51 -21.36
CA PRO A 214 2.07 14.33 -22.50
C PRO A 214 1.32 15.58 -21.97
N PRO A 215 1.64 16.79 -22.46
CA PRO A 215 0.93 17.99 -22.04
C PRO A 215 -0.54 17.87 -22.44
N SER A 216 -1.44 18.12 -21.49
CA SER A 216 -2.87 18.31 -21.77
C SER A 216 -3.28 19.64 -21.12
N PRO A 217 -3.78 20.61 -21.91
CA PRO A 217 -4.44 21.78 -21.39
C PRO A 217 -5.87 21.37 -20.99
N GLY A 218 -6.21 21.43 -19.71
CA GLY A 218 -7.54 21.06 -19.24
C GLY A 218 -7.64 21.00 -17.71
N ARG A 219 -8.59 21.77 -17.16
CA ARG A 219 -8.81 22.12 -15.75
C ARG A 219 -9.20 20.96 -14.82
N PHE A 220 -8.37 19.92 -14.71
CA PHE A 220 -8.46 18.97 -13.59
C PHE A 220 -7.05 18.60 -13.11
N SER A 221 -6.38 19.57 -12.50
CA SER A 221 -5.26 19.33 -11.59
C SER A 221 -5.80 18.78 -10.27
N LEU A 222 -6.30 17.54 -10.28
CA LEU A 222 -6.35 16.79 -9.04
C LEU A 222 -4.89 16.70 -8.59
N HIS A 223 -4.52 17.31 -7.46
CA HIS A 223 -3.14 17.27 -6.96
C HIS A 223 -2.82 15.88 -6.36
N PRO A 224 -1.53 15.49 -6.20
CA PRO A 224 -1.13 14.32 -5.39
C PRO A 224 -1.83 14.28 -4.03
N ASN A 225 -2.21 15.45 -3.52
CA ASN A 225 -2.93 15.67 -2.27
C ASN A 225 -4.25 14.90 -2.16
N THR A 226 -4.89 14.50 -3.26
CA THR A 226 -6.27 13.96 -3.22
C THR A 226 -6.41 12.60 -2.52
N ILE A 227 -5.50 11.63 -2.72
CA ILE A 227 -5.55 10.34 -2.02
C ILE A 227 -5.07 10.47 -0.56
N ILE A 228 -4.06 11.31 -0.33
CA ILE A 228 -3.52 11.59 1.01
C ILE A 228 -4.60 12.27 1.85
N GLN A 229 -5.25 13.28 1.30
CA GLN A 229 -6.39 13.98 1.90
C GLN A 229 -7.56 13.03 2.17
N THR A 230 -7.87 12.11 1.25
CA THR A 230 -8.90 11.08 1.46
C THR A 230 -8.59 10.25 2.70
N ILE A 231 -7.33 9.83 2.86
CA ILE A 231 -6.88 9.00 3.99
C ILE A 231 -6.84 9.82 5.29
N LEU A 232 -6.30 11.04 5.26
CA LEU A 232 -6.25 11.96 6.41
C LEU A 232 -7.65 12.28 6.93
N LEU A 233 -8.55 12.76 6.06
CA LEU A 233 -9.95 13.02 6.43
C LEU A 233 -10.65 11.73 6.88
N GLY A 234 -10.30 10.60 6.24
CA GLY A 234 -10.64 9.25 6.67
C GLY A 234 -10.40 9.00 8.15
N HIS A 235 -9.15 9.19 8.58
CA HIS A 235 -8.75 8.99 9.96
C HIS A 235 -9.38 10.02 10.90
N GLN A 236 -9.47 11.29 10.50
CA GLN A 236 -10.13 12.32 11.30
C GLN A 236 -11.58 11.96 11.61
N ASP A 237 -12.33 11.44 10.63
CA ASP A 237 -13.73 11.07 10.85
C ASP A 237 -13.85 9.89 11.81
N LEU A 238 -12.97 8.89 11.71
CA LEU A 238 -12.92 7.77 12.65
C LEU A 238 -12.60 8.25 14.09
N ILE A 239 -11.62 9.14 14.24
CA ILE A 239 -11.24 9.73 15.53
C ILE A 239 -12.39 10.56 16.13
N ARG A 240 -13.07 11.37 15.31
CA ARG A 240 -14.26 12.14 15.74
C ARG A 240 -15.43 11.24 16.12
N GLN A 241 -15.62 10.10 15.46
CA GLN A 241 -16.63 9.12 15.83
C GLN A 241 -16.31 8.50 17.20
N LEU A 242 -15.06 8.08 17.41
CA LEU A 242 -14.63 7.54 18.69
C LEU A 242 -14.74 8.56 19.82
N HIS A 243 -14.31 9.80 19.60
CA HIS A 243 -14.42 10.88 20.59
C HIS A 243 -15.87 11.07 21.06
N ARG A 244 -16.83 11.11 20.12
CA ARG A 244 -18.26 11.19 20.45
C ARG A 244 -18.77 9.98 21.23
N SER A 245 -18.34 8.76 20.85
CA SER A 245 -18.70 7.52 21.55
C SER A 245 -18.20 7.50 22.99
N LEU A 246 -16.94 7.90 23.20
CA LEU A 246 -16.31 7.95 24.52
C LEU A 246 -16.97 8.99 25.42
N GLN A 247 -17.29 10.18 24.90
CA GLN A 247 -18.03 11.21 25.64
C GLN A 247 -19.41 10.71 26.07
N SER A 248 -20.12 9.98 25.21
CA SER A 248 -21.44 9.42 25.57
C SER A 248 -21.38 8.26 26.57
N SER A 249 -20.21 7.66 26.76
CA SER A 249 -20.01 6.45 27.58
C SER A 249 -19.31 6.73 28.92
N GLN A 250 -19.08 8.00 29.28
CA GLN A 250 -18.42 8.32 30.55
C GLN A 250 -19.29 7.84 31.74
N PRO A 251 -18.73 7.03 32.66
CA PRO A 251 -19.48 6.51 33.80
C PRO A 251 -19.84 7.66 34.76
N ASN A 252 -20.96 7.48 35.48
CA ASN A 252 -21.26 8.33 36.64
C ASN A 252 -20.07 8.29 37.61
N PRO A 253 -19.62 9.43 38.18
CA PRO A 253 -18.40 9.52 38.99
C PRO A 253 -18.40 8.70 40.31
N LEU A 254 -19.45 7.93 40.57
CA LEU A 254 -19.69 7.22 41.84
C LEU A 254 -19.35 5.72 41.80
N GLU A 255 -19.12 5.12 40.64
CA GLU A 255 -18.75 3.71 40.52
C GLU A 255 -17.33 3.60 39.96
N ARG A 256 -16.32 3.59 40.84
CA ARG A 256 -14.95 3.20 40.46
C ARG A 256 -14.83 1.68 40.53
N PRO A 257 -14.60 0.98 39.43
CA PRO A 257 -14.26 -0.44 39.47
C PRO A 257 -12.83 -0.59 40.01
N GLU A 258 -12.61 -1.55 40.91
CA GLU A 258 -11.29 -1.81 41.48
C GLU A 258 -10.38 -2.55 40.47
N GLY A 259 -9.24 -1.96 40.08
CA GLY A 259 -8.17 -2.68 39.38
C GLY A 259 -7.27 -1.80 38.49
N TRP A 260 -5.95 -1.96 38.64
CA TRP A 260 -4.92 -1.16 37.94
C TRP A 260 -5.03 -1.14 36.41
N LYS A 261 -5.55 -2.21 35.78
CA LYS A 261 -5.78 -2.25 34.33
C LYS A 261 -6.90 -1.29 33.89
N GLN A 262 -7.94 -1.17 34.73
CA GLN A 262 -9.06 -0.27 34.47
C GLN A 262 -8.63 1.19 34.68
N ASP A 263 -7.75 1.45 35.65
CA ASP A 263 -7.16 2.77 35.89
C ASP A 263 -6.33 3.24 34.69
N ILE A 264 -5.51 2.36 34.10
CA ILE A 264 -4.72 2.69 32.90
C ILE A 264 -5.62 2.98 31.70
N LEU A 265 -6.67 2.18 31.49
CA LEU A 265 -7.61 2.42 30.39
C LEU A 265 -8.37 3.73 30.59
N THR A 266 -8.77 4.05 31.82
CA THR A 266 -9.45 5.32 32.16
C THR A 266 -8.53 6.50 31.89
N LEU A 267 -7.28 6.44 32.36
CA LEU A 267 -6.28 7.48 32.12
C LEU A 267 -6.06 7.75 30.63
N ARG A 268 -5.96 6.69 29.81
CA ARG A 268 -5.81 6.84 28.35
C ARG A 268 -7.04 7.41 27.67
N LYS A 269 -8.25 7.09 28.16
CA LYS A 269 -9.49 7.70 27.67
C LYS A 269 -9.51 9.18 27.97
N ASP A 270 -9.16 9.56 29.20
CA ASP A 270 -9.13 10.96 29.63
C ASP A 270 -8.11 11.75 28.80
N GLU A 271 -6.87 11.25 28.66
CA GLU A 271 -5.85 11.86 27.81
C GLU A 271 -6.29 12.00 26.34
N PHE A 272 -6.96 10.98 25.79
CA PHE A 272 -7.49 11.06 24.44
C PHE A 272 -8.61 12.09 24.32
N LEU A 273 -9.49 12.22 25.31
CA LEU A 273 -10.59 13.18 25.29
C LEU A 273 -10.12 14.63 25.49
N GLU A 274 -9.10 14.84 26.32
CA GLU A 274 -8.51 16.15 26.64
C GLU A 274 -7.47 16.62 25.61
N ARG A 275 -7.20 15.81 24.58
CA ARG A 275 -6.17 16.10 23.57
C ARG A 275 -6.34 17.48 22.91
N GLY A 276 -5.22 18.14 22.66
CA GLY A 276 -5.15 19.38 21.88
C GLY A 276 -5.23 19.14 20.37
N GLY A 277 -5.38 20.24 19.61
CA GLY A 277 -5.39 20.18 18.14
C GLY A 277 -4.07 19.69 17.52
N SER A 278 -2.92 20.05 18.10
CA SER A 278 -1.59 19.58 17.67
C SER A 278 -1.46 18.06 17.82
N GLN A 279 -1.89 17.54 18.96
CA GLN A 279 -1.88 16.12 19.30
C GLN A 279 -2.77 15.28 18.39
N GLU A 280 -4.00 15.74 18.11
CA GLU A 280 -4.88 15.07 17.13
C GLU A 280 -4.22 15.03 15.74
N MET A 281 -3.64 16.14 15.30
CA MET A 281 -3.03 16.21 13.98
C MET A 281 -1.78 15.32 13.87
N CYS A 282 -0.95 15.29 14.90
CA CYS A 282 0.20 14.39 15.02
C CYS A 282 -0.24 12.92 14.87
N TYR A 283 -1.28 12.53 15.61
CA TYR A 283 -1.79 11.16 15.56
C TYR A 283 -2.42 10.81 14.20
N VAL A 284 -3.23 11.70 13.63
CA VAL A 284 -3.81 11.52 12.28
C VAL A 284 -2.72 11.33 11.22
N LEU A 285 -1.67 12.15 11.27
CA LEU A 285 -0.53 12.03 10.37
C LEU A 285 0.17 10.68 10.54
N HIS A 286 0.46 10.29 11.78
CA HIS A 286 1.05 8.99 12.09
C HIS A 286 0.22 7.83 11.52
N LEU A 287 -1.11 7.87 11.66
CA LEU A 287 -2.00 6.86 11.09
C LEU A 287 -1.91 6.84 9.56
N ALA A 288 -1.94 8.01 8.92
CA ALA A 288 -1.84 8.14 7.47
C ALA A 288 -0.50 7.63 6.93
N MET A 289 0.60 7.78 7.67
CA MET A 289 1.91 7.23 7.30
C MET A 289 1.99 5.69 7.34
N GLY A 290 0.97 5.03 7.90
CA GLY A 290 0.75 3.61 7.70
C GLY A 290 0.25 3.22 6.31
N GLY A 291 -0.04 4.20 5.45
CA GLY A 291 -0.56 4.00 4.11
C GLY A 291 -2.01 3.50 4.09
N TYR A 292 -2.50 3.19 2.87
CA TYR A 292 -3.84 2.66 2.70
C TYR A 292 -4.11 1.33 3.44
N PRO A 293 -3.15 0.38 3.56
CA PRO A 293 -3.38 -0.84 4.34
C PRO A 293 -3.78 -0.58 5.80
N ARG A 294 -3.14 0.40 6.46
CA ARG A 294 -3.50 0.78 7.84
C ARG A 294 -4.89 1.40 7.90
N PHE A 295 -5.22 2.28 6.96
CA PHE A 295 -6.56 2.84 6.86
C PHE A 295 -7.64 1.76 6.65
N ALA A 296 -7.41 0.81 5.75
CA ALA A 296 -8.33 -0.29 5.49
C ALA A 296 -8.49 -1.22 6.70
N MET A 297 -7.41 -1.53 7.41
CA MET A 297 -7.43 -2.30 8.65
C MET A 297 -8.31 -1.62 9.70
N LEU A 298 -8.10 -0.34 9.97
CA LEU A 298 -8.88 0.39 10.99
C LEU A 298 -10.38 0.43 10.65
N LYS A 299 -10.74 0.57 9.37
CA LYS A 299 -12.14 0.50 8.94
C LYS A 299 -12.78 -0.88 9.12
N SER A 300 -11.97 -1.94 9.20
CA SER A 300 -12.45 -3.32 9.34
C SER A 300 -12.59 -3.79 10.79
N LEU A 301 -12.05 -3.02 11.75
CA LEU A 301 -12.15 -3.33 13.17
C LEU A 301 -13.58 -3.13 13.67
N THR A 302 -13.97 -3.92 14.66
CA THR A 302 -15.16 -3.64 15.48
C THR A 302 -14.97 -2.35 16.28
N ALA A 303 -16.06 -1.78 16.81
CA ALA A 303 -15.98 -0.57 17.61
C ALA A 303 -15.05 -0.72 18.84
N GLU A 304 -15.12 -1.87 19.52
CA GLU A 304 -14.29 -2.18 20.69
C GLU A 304 -12.81 -2.36 20.33
N GLU A 305 -12.52 -3.11 19.26
CA GLU A 305 -11.15 -3.28 18.77
C GLU A 305 -10.54 -1.95 18.32
N PHE A 306 -11.34 -1.11 17.65
CA PHE A 306 -10.91 0.21 17.21
C PHE A 306 -10.63 1.13 18.40
N GLU A 307 -11.52 1.17 19.40
CA GLU A 307 -11.31 1.93 20.64
C GLU A 307 -10.02 1.49 21.34
N HIS A 308 -9.88 0.19 21.61
CA HIS A 308 -8.71 -0.33 22.32
C HIS A 308 -7.42 -0.03 21.56
N TYR A 309 -7.39 -0.31 20.25
CA TYR A 309 -6.25 -0.01 19.40
C TYR A 309 -5.91 1.49 19.42
N THR A 310 -6.90 2.36 19.24
CA THR A 310 -6.67 3.80 19.12
C THR A 310 -6.17 4.39 20.43
N LEU A 311 -6.73 4.00 21.58
CA LEU A 311 -6.28 4.50 22.88
C LEU A 311 -4.85 4.06 23.21
N GLU A 312 -4.50 2.80 22.93
CA GLU A 312 -3.13 2.28 23.10
C GLU A 312 -2.13 3.01 22.19
N GLU A 313 -2.44 3.11 20.89
CA GLU A 313 -1.53 3.69 19.92
C GLU A 313 -1.40 5.21 20.13
N PHE A 314 -2.49 5.91 20.45
CA PHE A 314 -2.46 7.35 20.76
C PHE A 314 -1.53 7.63 21.94
N TYR A 315 -1.67 6.86 23.02
CA TYR A 315 -0.80 6.97 24.19
C TYR A 315 0.68 6.80 23.83
N GLN A 316 1.02 5.77 23.04
CA GLN A 316 2.41 5.50 22.63
C GLN A 316 2.99 6.55 21.68
N VAL A 317 2.14 7.11 20.81
CA VAL A 317 2.59 8.02 19.75
C VAL A 317 2.67 9.47 20.24
N VAL A 318 1.73 9.87 21.08
CA VAL A 318 1.50 11.27 21.47
C VAL A 318 1.90 11.53 22.92
N THR A 319 1.46 10.69 23.87
CA THR A 319 1.71 10.94 25.30
C THR A 319 3.11 10.51 25.74
N ALA A 320 3.55 9.32 25.32
CA ALA A 320 4.78 8.70 25.84
C ALA A 320 6.08 9.30 25.26
N ASP A 321 6.02 10.12 24.21
CA ASP A 321 7.19 10.72 23.55
C ASP A 321 6.87 12.12 22.97
N PRO A 322 6.94 13.18 23.80
CA PRO A 322 6.51 14.54 23.45
C PRO A 322 7.50 15.35 22.60
N GLU A 323 8.74 14.90 22.37
CA GLU A 323 9.73 15.60 21.51
C GLU A 323 9.34 15.64 20.01
N ARG A 324 8.10 15.22 19.68
CA ARG A 324 7.61 14.98 18.32
C ARG A 324 6.74 16.09 17.72
N GLU A 325 6.32 17.09 18.52
CA GLU A 325 5.49 18.19 18.01
C GLU A 325 6.23 19.02 16.94
N GLU A 326 7.56 19.21 17.05
CA GLU A 326 8.36 19.97 16.07
C GLU A 326 8.38 19.34 14.67
N CYS A 327 8.29 18.01 14.55
CA CYS A 327 8.36 17.30 13.27
C CYS A 327 7.03 17.39 12.49
N VAL A 328 5.92 17.47 13.21
CA VAL A 328 4.57 17.60 12.64
C VAL A 328 4.35 19.04 12.15
N GLU A 329 4.81 20.04 12.91
CA GLU A 329 4.73 21.45 12.48
C GLU A 329 5.49 21.70 11.17
N GLN A 330 6.69 21.13 11.00
CA GLN A 330 7.44 21.18 9.73
C GLN A 330 6.76 20.41 8.59
N TRP A 331 5.97 19.37 8.90
CA TRP A 331 5.20 18.68 7.88
C TRP A 331 3.98 19.49 7.41
N LEU A 332 3.35 20.21 8.32
CA LEU A 332 2.13 21.00 8.09
C LEU A 332 2.41 22.37 7.48
N THR A 333 3.44 23.09 7.92
CA THR A 333 3.82 24.39 7.32
C THR A 333 4.20 24.27 5.84
N ASP A 334 4.74 23.12 5.43
CA ASP A 334 5.00 22.79 4.01
C ASP A 334 3.74 22.36 3.23
N TYR A 335 2.68 21.89 3.92
CA TYR A 335 1.40 21.49 3.33
C TYR A 335 0.38 22.65 3.26
N ASP A 336 0.68 23.78 3.89
CA ASP A 336 -0.12 25.02 3.88
C ASP A 336 -0.19 25.74 2.52
N LEU A 337 0.23 25.09 1.43
CA LEU A 337 -0.21 25.47 0.09
C LEU A 337 -1.62 24.89 -0.17
N HIS A 338 -2.59 25.62 0.39
CA HIS A 338 -4.04 25.63 0.13
C HIS A 338 -4.92 24.68 0.96
N TRP A 339 -5.22 25.11 2.19
CA TRP A 339 -6.42 24.75 2.96
C TRP A 339 -7.36 25.95 3.19
N GLN A 340 -7.50 26.82 2.17
CA GLN A 340 -8.59 27.79 2.09
C GLN A 340 -9.55 27.41 0.97
#